data_AF-I4Z1B1-F1
#
_entry.id   AF-I4Z1B1-F1
#
_cell.length_a   1.000
_cell.length_b   1.000
_cell.length_c   1.000
_cell.angle_alpha   90.00
_cell.angle_beta   90.00
_cell.angle_gamma   90.00
#
_symmetry.space_group_name_H-M   'P 1'
#
loop_
_entity.id
_entity.type
_entity.pdbx_description
1 polymer ?
#
loop_
_entity_poly.entity_id
_entity_poly.type
_entity_poly.pdbx_seq_one_letter_code
_entity_poly.pdbx_strand_id
1 'polypeptide(L)'
;MSVGQSDPIIRVGLWSARFILMLSLIIGVGGVGYFTLIGRYDPKAGDTIISVALCAGLVSTLPLLALQGLDSLGAPLPDLLTAAVWKAGLYATSYGGSILIAATALTVAYAARLFKYTSSAGVLLSLTALLLTGVASASAGHAATAPPRGLTTLAVFLHVVAVLLWMGSLIPLVVTLTRERSDASWILRQFSSSVPGIVAILGASGLVLAVVQVRTVSALWTTDYGVVLLVKLALVISILFLALVNRYWLTEAVIADDRRATRWLIRSASTEIVLGSLVIAVLGLWRFTPPPRALLLAPSDVAVQYTKISKDGVSATLTAKPPVVGPLRIEVSEIRIGGERVKPLSVKIELDKPSYGIGPFVREARQQGDVYLGDGFVLPLDGFWIIRVTLLITEFRSVTLTDVFDIAKGTS
;
A
#
# COMPACT_ATOMS: atom_id res chain seq x y z
N MET A 1 -6.03 7.43 -29.08
CA MET A 1 -5.91 7.77 -27.65
C MET A 1 -5.47 6.51 -26.91
N SER A 2 -4.25 6.53 -26.36
CA SER A 2 -3.62 5.38 -25.73
C SER A 2 -4.27 5.04 -24.40
N VAL A 3 -4.51 3.75 -24.18
CA VAL A 3 -4.99 3.17 -22.93
C VAL A 3 -4.07 3.58 -21.75
N GLY A 4 -4.61 4.39 -20.85
CA GLY A 4 -4.56 4.17 -19.40
C GLY A 4 -3.21 4.06 -18.71
N GLN A 5 -2.23 4.91 -19.02
CA GLN A 5 -1.21 5.21 -18.03
C GLN A 5 -1.72 6.34 -17.13
N SER A 6 -1.78 6.12 -15.82
CA SER A 6 -2.11 7.18 -14.86
C SER A 6 -1.21 8.39 -15.11
N ASP A 7 -1.79 9.58 -15.10
CA ASP A 7 -1.08 10.84 -15.31
C ASP A 7 0.19 10.89 -14.43
N PRO A 8 1.38 11.18 -14.97
CA PRO A 8 2.62 11.31 -14.20
C PRO A 8 2.46 12.18 -12.95
N ILE A 9 1.64 13.23 -13.03
CA ILE A 9 1.37 14.13 -11.91
C ILE A 9 0.62 13.39 -10.80
N ILE A 10 -0.38 12.57 -11.13
CA ILE A 10 -1.12 11.76 -10.15
C ILE A 10 -0.19 10.75 -9.50
N ARG A 11 0.71 10.11 -10.27
CA ARG A 11 1.69 9.15 -9.75
C ARG A 11 2.69 9.79 -8.76
N VAL A 12 3.26 10.93 -9.14
CA VAL A 12 4.20 11.68 -8.29
C VAL A 12 3.48 12.23 -7.05
N GLY A 13 2.25 12.73 -7.21
CA GLY A 13 1.42 13.20 -6.10
C GLY A 13 1.11 12.09 -5.09
N LEU A 14 0.71 10.90 -5.57
CA LEU A 14 0.45 9.74 -4.71
C LEU A 14 1.68 9.32 -3.94
N TRP A 15 2.81 9.21 -4.63
CA TRP A 15 4.09 8.87 -4.00
C TRP A 15 4.46 9.89 -2.93
N SER A 16 4.36 11.19 -3.24
CA SER A 16 4.72 12.28 -2.33
C SER A 16 3.82 12.33 -1.10
N ALA A 17 2.50 12.25 -1.28
CA ALA A 17 1.55 12.29 -0.17
C ALA A 17 1.70 11.07 0.74
N ARG A 18 1.96 9.89 0.17
CA ARG A 18 2.22 8.66 0.95
C ARG A 18 3.56 8.73 1.69
N PHE A 19 4.59 9.26 1.05
CA PHE A 19 5.90 9.48 1.67
C PHE A 19 5.78 10.41 2.88
N ILE A 20 5.10 11.55 2.72
CA ILE A 20 4.85 12.50 3.82
C ILE A 20 4.07 11.81 4.93
N LEU A 21 2.97 11.10 4.63
CA LEU A 21 2.19 10.39 5.64
C LEU A 21 3.03 9.39 6.43
N MET A 22 3.82 8.56 5.74
CA MET A 22 4.69 7.56 6.39
C MET A 22 5.76 8.21 7.27
N LEU A 23 6.42 9.26 6.77
CA LEU A 23 7.43 9.99 7.53
C LEU A 23 6.81 10.66 8.76
N SER A 24 5.63 11.27 8.61
CA SER A 24 4.86 11.87 9.69
C SER A 24 4.41 10.88 10.76
N LEU A 25 4.01 9.67 10.38
CA LEU A 25 3.70 8.61 11.33
C LEU A 25 4.95 8.20 12.12
N ILE A 26 6.08 7.99 11.43
CA ILE A 26 7.34 7.60 12.08
C ILE A 26 7.83 8.68 13.04
N ILE A 27 7.94 9.93 12.57
CA ILE A 27 8.47 11.04 13.38
C ILE A 27 7.48 11.46 14.45
N GLY A 28 6.21 11.64 14.09
CA GLY A 28 5.16 12.14 14.98
C GLY A 28 4.73 11.10 16.01
N VAL A 29 4.17 9.97 15.55
CA VAL A 29 3.66 8.92 16.45
C VAL A 29 4.80 8.23 17.18
N GLY A 30 5.90 7.90 16.48
CA GLY A 30 7.07 7.31 17.10
C GLY A 30 7.76 8.25 18.10
N GLY A 31 7.81 9.56 17.82
CA GLY A 31 8.34 10.56 18.77
C GLY A 31 7.49 10.72 20.03
N VAL A 32 6.16 10.70 19.90
CA VAL A 32 5.23 10.63 21.05
C VAL A 32 5.45 9.36 21.86
N GLY A 33 5.60 8.20 21.18
CA GLY A 33 5.96 6.92 21.80
C GLY A 33 7.26 6.99 22.60
N TYR A 34 8.29 7.61 22.04
CA TYR A 34 9.59 7.79 22.70
C TYR A 34 9.48 8.57 24.01
N PHE A 35 8.76 9.70 24.05
CA PHE A 35 8.64 10.49 25.27
C PHE A 35 7.87 9.76 26.38
N THR A 36 6.87 8.96 26.00
CA THR A 36 6.12 8.11 26.93
C THR A 36 6.97 6.97 27.50
N LEU A 37 7.69 6.25 26.63
CA LEU A 37 8.35 5.00 27.01
C LEU A 37 9.75 5.21 27.60
N ILE A 38 10.52 6.17 27.06
CA ILE A 38 11.94 6.38 27.37
C ILE A 38 12.17 7.77 27.97
N GLY A 39 11.75 8.84 27.27
CA GLY A 39 12.25 10.20 27.51
C GLY A 39 11.81 10.87 28.83
N ARG A 40 10.69 10.45 29.43
CA ARG A 40 10.11 10.67 30.79
C ARG A 40 10.33 11.97 31.60
N TYR A 41 11.17 12.95 31.24
CA TYR A 41 11.46 14.07 32.14
C TYR A 41 11.47 15.50 31.56
N ASP A 42 11.51 15.72 30.24
CA ASP A 42 11.05 17.01 29.67
C ASP A 42 10.71 16.89 28.16
N PRO A 43 9.42 16.94 27.78
CA PRO A 43 9.00 16.77 26.40
C PRO A 43 9.29 17.96 25.48
N LYS A 44 9.68 19.13 26.00
CA LYS A 44 9.90 20.32 25.16
C LYS A 44 11.03 20.15 24.14
N ALA A 45 11.94 19.20 24.39
CA ALA A 45 13.09 18.93 23.54
C ALA A 45 12.71 18.17 22.26
N GLY A 46 12.19 18.86 21.25
CA GLY A 46 11.82 18.27 19.94
C GLY A 46 10.32 18.24 19.67
N ASP A 47 9.53 18.73 20.64
CA ASP A 47 8.07 18.82 20.57
C ASP A 47 7.55 19.54 19.33
N THR A 48 8.22 20.62 18.90
CA THR A 48 7.85 21.37 17.69
C THR A 48 7.97 20.49 16.44
N ILE A 49 9.05 19.70 16.31
CA ILE A 49 9.27 18.84 15.15
C ILE A 49 8.20 17.75 15.11
N ILE A 50 7.90 17.14 16.26
CA ILE A 50 6.84 16.14 16.39
C ILE A 50 5.47 16.73 16.04
N SER A 51 5.15 17.92 16.56
CA SER A 51 3.89 18.61 16.26
C SER A 51 3.76 18.91 14.78
N VAL A 52 4.81 19.43 14.14
CA VAL A 52 4.82 19.71 12.71
C VAL A 52 4.65 18.42 11.91
N ALA A 53 5.33 17.34 12.29
CA ALA A 53 5.19 16.03 11.64
C ALA A 53 3.75 15.50 11.75
N LEU A 54 3.14 15.55 12.93
CA LEU A 54 1.74 15.13 13.13
C LEU A 54 0.77 15.94 12.27
N CYS A 55 0.90 17.27 12.26
CA CYS A 55 0.07 18.14 11.43
C CYS A 55 0.28 17.90 9.93
N ALA A 56 1.53 17.78 9.48
CA ALA A 56 1.85 17.45 8.10
C ALA A 56 1.24 16.10 7.67
N GLY A 57 1.26 15.11 8.57
CA GLY A 57 0.63 13.81 8.36
C GLY A 57 -0.86 13.94 8.14
N LEU A 58 -1.56 14.66 9.03
CA LEU A 58 -3.00 14.89 8.93
C LEU A 58 -3.36 15.60 7.62
N VAL A 59 -2.63 16.67 7.28
CA VAL A 59 -2.82 17.40 6.03
C VAL A 59 -2.59 16.50 4.81
N SER A 60 -1.60 15.60 4.85
CA SER A 60 -1.28 14.69 3.73
C SER A 60 -2.35 13.63 3.47
N THR A 61 -3.23 13.33 4.43
CA THR A 61 -4.30 12.33 4.25
C THR A 61 -5.32 12.73 3.20
N LEU A 62 -5.65 14.02 3.10
CA LEU A 62 -6.62 14.55 2.14
C LEU A 62 -6.17 14.41 0.67
N PRO A 63 -4.98 14.92 0.25
CA PRO A 63 -4.51 14.72 -1.11
C PRO A 63 -4.25 13.23 -1.39
N LEU A 64 -3.79 12.45 -0.42
CA LEU A 64 -3.60 11.01 -0.61
C LEU A 64 -4.93 10.31 -0.95
N LEU A 65 -6.00 10.63 -0.22
CA LEU A 65 -7.33 10.07 -0.44
C LEU A 65 -7.91 10.47 -1.81
N ALA A 66 -7.81 11.76 -2.17
CA ALA A 66 -8.30 12.27 -3.44
C ALA A 66 -7.54 11.68 -4.63
N LEU A 67 -6.21 11.66 -4.57
CA LEU A 67 -5.38 11.09 -5.63
C LEU A 67 -5.55 9.57 -5.74
N GLN A 68 -5.80 8.86 -4.62
CA GLN A 68 -6.13 7.44 -4.65
C GLN A 68 -7.49 7.20 -5.32
N GLY A 69 -8.44 8.11 -5.16
CA GLY A 69 -9.72 8.10 -5.85
C GLY A 69 -9.59 8.30 -7.35
N LEU A 70 -8.82 9.30 -7.79
CA LEU A 70 -8.53 9.53 -9.21
C LEU A 70 -7.90 8.30 -9.86
N ASP A 71 -6.89 7.75 -9.21
CA ASP A 71 -6.18 6.57 -9.69
C ASP A 71 -7.09 5.34 -9.77
N SER A 72 -7.97 5.14 -8.77
CA SER A 72 -8.93 4.02 -8.77
C SER A 72 -9.98 4.14 -9.89
N LEU A 73 -10.33 5.37 -10.30
CA LEU A 73 -11.29 5.63 -11.36
C LEU A 73 -10.65 5.79 -12.75
N GLY A 74 -9.32 5.92 -12.83
CA GLY A 74 -8.62 6.34 -14.05
C GLY A 74 -9.01 7.75 -14.50
N ALA A 75 -9.41 8.62 -13.56
CA ALA A 75 -9.92 9.96 -13.82
C ALA A 75 -8.78 11.01 -13.88
N PRO A 76 -8.91 12.07 -14.69
CA PRO A 76 -7.93 13.16 -14.76
C PRO A 76 -8.04 14.15 -13.57
N LEU A 77 -6.99 14.95 -13.33
CA LEU A 77 -6.93 15.92 -12.22
C LEU A 77 -8.12 16.89 -12.10
N PRO A 78 -8.75 17.40 -13.17
CA PRO A 78 -9.91 18.28 -13.05
C PRO A 78 -11.09 17.65 -12.30
N ASP A 79 -11.17 16.31 -12.24
CA ASP A 79 -12.25 15.60 -11.57
C ASP A 79 -12.06 15.53 -10.05
N LEU A 80 -10.99 16.10 -9.48
CA LEU A 80 -10.70 16.11 -8.03
C LEU A 80 -11.85 16.62 -7.17
N LEU A 81 -12.67 17.52 -7.69
CA LEU A 81 -13.78 18.11 -6.94
C LEU A 81 -15.07 17.27 -7.03
N THR A 82 -15.07 16.19 -7.80
CA THR A 82 -16.26 15.34 -7.96
C THR A 82 -16.45 14.43 -6.76
N ALA A 83 -17.71 14.24 -6.32
CA ALA A 83 -18.03 13.32 -5.23
C ALA A 83 -17.64 11.86 -5.54
N ALA A 84 -17.58 11.49 -6.82
CA ALA A 84 -17.16 10.16 -7.27
C ALA A 84 -15.71 9.86 -6.88
N VAL A 85 -14.79 10.81 -7.08
CA VAL A 85 -13.37 10.66 -6.75
C VAL A 85 -13.17 10.43 -5.25
N TRP A 86 -13.82 11.22 -4.41
CA TRP A 86 -13.70 11.07 -2.94
C TRP A 86 -14.31 9.76 -2.44
N LYS A 87 -15.47 9.36 -2.98
CA LYS A 87 -16.08 8.05 -2.67
C LYS A 87 -15.17 6.90 -3.10
N ALA A 88 -14.56 7.00 -4.29
CA ALA A 88 -13.61 5.99 -4.76
C ALA A 88 -12.36 5.93 -3.87
N GLY A 89 -11.81 7.08 -3.47
CA GLY A 89 -10.66 7.13 -2.56
C GLY A 89 -10.93 6.45 -1.22
N LEU A 90 -12.14 6.62 -0.68
CA LEU A 90 -12.58 6.02 0.59
C LEU A 90 -12.89 4.53 0.49
N TYR A 91 -13.59 4.11 -0.56
CA TYR A 91 -14.27 2.82 -0.58
C TYR A 91 -13.87 1.88 -1.72
N ALA A 92 -13.18 2.36 -2.77
CA ALA A 92 -12.81 1.50 -3.90
C ALA A 92 -11.70 0.49 -3.54
N THR A 93 -10.89 0.79 -2.52
CA THR A 93 -9.80 -0.08 -2.07
C THR A 93 -9.69 -0.07 -0.54
N SER A 94 -8.96 -1.03 0.02
CA SER A 94 -8.65 -1.04 1.46
C SER A 94 -7.75 0.12 1.91
N TYR A 95 -7.15 0.87 0.99
CA TYR A 95 -6.31 2.02 1.32
C TYR A 95 -7.09 3.16 1.97
N GLY A 96 -8.35 3.41 1.58
CA GLY A 96 -9.17 4.46 2.19
C GLY A 96 -9.36 4.26 3.69
N GLY A 97 -9.73 3.04 4.10
CA GLY A 97 -9.82 2.66 5.52
C GLY A 97 -8.48 2.76 6.25
N SER A 98 -7.39 2.29 5.64
CA SER A 98 -6.04 2.43 6.20
C SER A 98 -5.64 3.89 6.46
N ILE A 99 -5.96 4.80 5.54
CA ILE A 99 -5.72 6.24 5.67
C ILE A 99 -6.52 6.83 6.84
N LEU A 100 -7.79 6.42 7.02
CA LEU A 100 -8.61 6.88 8.14
C LEU A 100 -8.07 6.38 9.49
N ILE A 101 -7.61 5.13 9.57
CA ILE A 101 -6.97 4.59 10.78
C ILE A 101 -5.66 5.34 11.06
N ALA A 102 -4.85 5.64 10.04
CA ALA A 102 -3.65 6.45 10.18
C ALA A 102 -3.96 7.90 10.63
N ALA A 103 -5.01 8.53 10.08
CA ALA A 103 -5.47 9.85 10.51
C ALA A 103 -5.91 9.84 11.99
N THR A 104 -6.58 8.76 12.40
CA THR A 104 -6.97 8.54 13.80
C THR A 104 -5.74 8.37 14.68
N ALA A 105 -4.75 7.58 14.25
CA ALA A 105 -3.49 7.42 14.98
C ALA A 105 -2.75 8.75 15.16
N LEU A 106 -2.67 9.59 14.12
CA LEU A 106 -2.07 10.92 14.19
C LEU A 106 -2.83 11.85 15.15
N THR A 107 -4.16 11.82 15.12
CA THR A 107 -5.02 12.62 16.01
C THR A 107 -4.88 12.18 17.46
N VAL A 108 -4.87 10.87 17.71
CA VAL A 108 -4.67 10.29 19.05
C VAL A 108 -3.27 10.60 19.57
N ALA A 109 -2.23 10.54 18.73
CA ALA A 109 -0.86 10.94 19.10
C ALA A 109 -0.79 12.45 19.42
N TYR A 110 -1.48 13.29 18.64
CA TYR A 110 -1.56 14.72 18.93
C TYR A 110 -2.26 14.99 20.26
N ALA A 111 -3.36 14.27 20.55
CA ALA A 111 -4.04 14.35 21.84
C ALA A 111 -3.15 13.87 22.99
N ALA A 112 -2.40 12.77 22.82
CA ALA A 112 -1.47 12.24 23.83
C ALA A 112 -0.46 13.30 24.29
N ARG A 113 0.03 14.11 23.34
CA ARG A 113 0.96 15.22 23.58
C ARG A 113 0.36 16.36 24.43
N LEU A 114 -0.96 16.54 24.44
CA LEU A 114 -1.61 17.55 25.28
C LEU A 114 -1.61 17.15 26.77
N PHE A 115 -1.37 15.88 27.08
CA PHE A 115 -1.21 15.38 28.43
C PHE A 115 0.27 15.31 28.82
N LYS A 116 0.54 15.22 30.13
CA LYS A 116 1.87 14.80 30.58
C LYS A 116 2.13 13.38 30.08
N TYR A 117 3.26 13.16 29.41
CA TYR A 117 3.63 11.84 28.88
C TYR A 117 3.77 10.75 29.96
N THR A 118 3.86 11.13 31.24
CA THR A 118 3.87 10.24 32.41
C THR A 118 2.48 9.96 32.99
N SER A 119 1.44 10.67 32.57
CA SER A 119 0.07 10.43 33.02
C SER A 119 -0.49 9.16 32.38
N SER A 120 -1.35 8.42 33.10
CA SER A 120 -1.97 7.20 32.59
C SER A 120 -2.74 7.44 31.28
N ALA A 121 -3.40 8.60 31.15
CA ALA A 121 -4.09 9.00 29.93
C ALA A 121 -3.12 9.22 28.75
N GLY A 122 -2.04 9.98 28.96
CA GLY A 122 -1.01 10.21 27.94
C GLY A 122 -0.33 8.91 27.49
N VAL A 123 -0.04 8.01 28.45
CA VAL A 123 0.51 6.68 28.16
C VAL A 123 -0.45 5.85 27.32
N LEU A 124 -1.73 5.76 27.72
CA LEU A 124 -2.74 5.00 26.99
C LEU A 124 -2.93 5.51 25.56
N LEU A 125 -3.04 6.83 25.38
CA LEU A 125 -3.21 7.43 24.05
C LEU A 125 -1.97 7.21 23.17
N SER A 126 -0.76 7.36 23.72
CA SER A 126 0.49 7.12 23.00
C SER A 126 0.61 5.67 22.51
N LEU A 127 0.33 4.70 23.40
CA LEU A 127 0.29 3.28 23.04
C LEU A 127 -0.79 2.99 22.00
N THR A 128 -1.97 3.58 22.16
CA THR A 128 -3.08 3.43 21.21
C THR A 128 -2.68 3.94 19.82
N ALA A 129 -2.01 5.09 19.72
CA ALA A 129 -1.56 5.63 18.44
C ALA A 129 -0.51 4.74 17.76
N LEU A 130 0.45 4.17 18.53
CA LEU A 130 1.43 3.22 18.01
C LEU A 130 0.73 1.97 17.43
N LEU A 131 -0.20 1.39 18.19
CA LEU A 131 -0.96 0.20 17.78
C LEU A 131 -1.84 0.51 16.56
N LEU A 132 -2.56 1.64 16.55
CA LEU A 132 -3.38 2.05 15.40
C LEU A 132 -2.54 2.24 14.13
N THR A 133 -1.31 2.74 14.24
CA THR A 133 -0.42 2.87 13.09
C THR A 133 0.00 1.50 12.53
N GLY A 134 0.26 0.53 13.42
CA GLY A 134 0.46 -0.86 13.05
C GLY A 134 -0.78 -1.45 12.35
N VAL A 135 -1.97 -1.23 12.91
CA VAL A 135 -3.25 -1.69 12.33
C VAL A 135 -3.49 -1.07 10.96
N ALA A 136 -3.30 0.25 10.81
CA ALA A 136 -3.44 0.96 9.55
C ALA A 136 -2.56 0.34 8.45
N SER A 137 -1.32 0.00 8.79
CA SER A 137 -0.39 -0.61 7.84
C SER A 137 -0.74 -2.06 7.51
N ALA A 138 -1.26 -2.80 8.49
CA ALA A 138 -1.66 -4.19 8.34
C ALA A 138 -3.05 -4.36 7.70
N SER A 139 -3.86 -3.30 7.61
CA SER A 139 -5.20 -3.35 7.01
C SER A 139 -5.22 -3.16 5.50
N ALA A 140 -4.08 -2.81 4.88
CA ALA A 140 -4.00 -2.54 3.45
C ALA A 140 -2.65 -2.96 2.84
N GLY A 141 -2.64 -3.04 1.51
CA GLY A 141 -1.45 -3.32 0.74
C GLY A 141 -1.12 -4.80 0.59
N HIS A 142 -0.38 -5.11 -0.47
CA HIS A 142 -0.09 -6.48 -0.87
C HIS A 142 0.74 -7.23 0.18
N ALA A 143 1.53 -6.52 0.98
CA ALA A 143 2.35 -7.10 2.04
C ALA A 143 1.50 -7.87 3.06
N ALA A 144 0.43 -7.25 3.54
CA ALA A 144 -0.43 -7.80 4.58
C ALA A 144 -1.38 -8.88 4.05
N THR A 145 -1.86 -8.75 2.81
CA THR A 145 -2.87 -9.65 2.23
C THR A 145 -2.31 -10.97 1.66
N ALA A 146 -1.00 -11.18 1.77
CA ALA A 146 -0.33 -12.38 1.26
C ALA A 146 -0.68 -13.64 2.08
N PRO A 147 -0.93 -14.81 1.46
CA PRO A 147 -1.07 -16.05 2.22
C PRO A 147 0.28 -16.49 2.83
N PRO A 148 0.31 -17.03 4.06
CA PRO A 148 -0.79 -17.13 5.02
C PRO A 148 -1.09 -15.80 5.72
N ARG A 149 -2.32 -15.30 5.55
CA ARG A 149 -2.71 -13.91 5.89
C ARG A 149 -2.49 -13.56 7.36
N GLY A 150 -2.80 -14.47 8.29
CA GLY A 150 -2.60 -14.20 9.72
C GLY A 150 -1.14 -13.88 10.05
N LEU A 151 -0.20 -14.60 9.45
CA LEU A 151 1.23 -14.40 9.67
C LEU A 151 1.72 -13.10 9.05
N THR A 152 1.33 -12.80 7.81
CA THR A 152 1.80 -11.61 7.08
C THR A 152 1.20 -10.33 7.62
N THR A 153 -0.08 -10.34 8.02
CA THR A 153 -0.73 -9.22 8.71
C THR A 153 -0.01 -8.92 10.03
N LEU A 154 0.27 -9.96 10.83
CA LEU A 154 1.03 -9.80 12.07
C LEU A 154 2.46 -9.31 11.81
N ALA A 155 3.13 -9.85 10.79
CA ALA A 155 4.47 -9.43 10.44
C ALA A 155 4.51 -7.96 9.99
N VAL A 156 3.58 -7.49 9.15
CA VAL A 156 3.48 -6.07 8.78
C VAL A 156 3.23 -5.19 10.00
N PHE A 157 2.29 -5.60 10.86
CA PHE A 157 1.98 -4.90 12.10
C PHE A 157 3.22 -4.73 12.98
N LEU A 158 3.91 -5.83 13.29
CA LEU A 158 5.10 -5.85 14.14
C LEU A 158 6.25 -5.08 13.50
N HIS A 159 6.43 -5.21 12.18
CA HIS A 159 7.47 -4.49 11.45
C HIS A 159 7.28 -2.99 11.59
N VAL A 160 6.06 -2.48 11.34
CA VAL A 160 5.78 -1.04 11.44
C VAL A 160 5.89 -0.53 12.87
N VAL A 161 5.33 -1.23 13.86
CA VAL A 161 5.47 -0.83 15.26
C VAL A 161 6.94 -0.78 15.68
N ALA A 162 7.76 -1.75 15.25
CA ALA A 162 9.19 -1.73 15.51
C ALA A 162 9.90 -0.56 14.82
N VAL A 163 9.53 -0.21 13.58
CA VAL A 163 10.03 1.01 12.90
C VAL A 163 9.67 2.27 13.70
N LEU A 164 8.43 2.40 14.19
CA LEU A 164 8.02 3.56 14.99
C LEU A 164 8.85 3.70 16.27
N LEU A 165 9.06 2.59 17.00
CA LEU A 165 9.79 2.59 18.26
C LEU A 165 11.29 2.86 18.06
N TRP A 166 11.88 2.36 16.96
CA TRP A 166 13.29 2.59 16.67
C TRP A 166 13.51 3.92 15.94
N MET A 167 13.04 4.07 14.71
CA MET A 167 13.31 5.24 13.88
C MET A 167 12.63 6.51 14.42
N GLY A 168 11.43 6.39 14.98
CA GLY A 168 10.71 7.54 15.55
C GLY A 168 11.36 8.15 16.80
N SER A 169 12.26 7.40 17.45
CA SER A 169 13.00 7.88 18.63
C SER A 169 14.26 8.69 18.30
N LEU A 170 14.80 8.57 17.07
CA LEU A 170 16.10 9.14 16.73
C LEU A 170 16.11 10.66 16.75
N ILE A 171 15.05 11.32 16.26
CA ILE A 171 14.95 12.79 16.28
C ILE A 171 14.91 13.32 17.73
N PRO A 172 14.01 12.84 18.60
CA PRO A 172 14.04 13.21 20.01
C PRO A 172 15.40 12.94 20.68
N LEU A 173 16.04 11.82 20.39
CA LEU A 173 17.36 11.48 20.93
C LEU A 173 18.43 12.48 20.49
N VAL A 174 18.51 12.78 19.19
CA VAL A 174 19.44 13.78 18.63
C VAL A 174 19.21 15.14 19.27
N VAL A 175 17.95 15.55 19.43
CA VAL A 175 17.62 16.84 20.05
C VAL A 175 18.00 16.87 21.54
N THR A 176 17.78 15.78 22.28
CA THR A 176 18.21 15.64 23.68
C THR A 176 19.72 15.76 23.83
N LEU A 177 20.49 15.09 22.96
CA LEU A 177 21.96 15.15 22.97
C LEU A 177 22.49 16.52 22.56
N THR A 178 21.88 17.16 21.54
CA THR A 178 22.31 18.48 21.04
C THR A 178 22.08 19.59 22.06
N ARG A 179 21.06 19.46 22.92
CA ARG A 179 20.75 20.42 23.98
C ARG A 179 21.55 20.21 25.27
N GLU A 180 22.50 19.27 25.28
CA GLU A 180 23.37 18.96 26.42
C GLU A 180 22.59 18.78 27.73
N ARG A 181 21.46 18.07 27.66
CA ARG A 181 20.61 17.88 28.84
C ARG A 181 21.32 17.07 29.92
N SER A 182 21.08 17.43 31.18
CA SER A 182 21.65 16.73 32.34
C SER A 182 21.25 15.26 32.44
N ASP A 183 20.11 14.87 31.86
CA ASP A 183 19.60 13.49 31.82
C ASP A 183 19.95 12.72 30.54
N ALA A 184 20.72 13.32 29.62
CA ALA A 184 21.01 12.75 28.31
C ALA A 184 21.68 11.36 28.39
N SER A 185 22.63 11.18 29.31
CA SER A 185 23.32 9.88 29.50
C SER A 185 22.37 8.78 30.01
N TRP A 186 21.42 9.13 30.88
CA TRP A 186 20.42 8.17 31.36
C TRP A 186 19.46 7.77 30.23
N ILE A 187 18.96 8.75 29.48
CA ILE A 187 18.09 8.53 28.31
C ILE A 187 18.80 7.65 27.27
N LEU A 188 20.07 7.94 26.98
CA LEU A 188 20.87 7.18 26.03
C LEU A 188 21.06 5.72 26.47
N ARG A 189 21.29 5.46 27.77
CA ARG A 189 21.37 4.10 28.31
C ARG A 189 20.04 3.35 28.14
N GLN A 190 18.91 3.98 28.46
CA GLN A 190 17.58 3.37 28.32
C GLN A 190 17.24 3.05 26.86
N PHE A 191 17.52 4.01 25.97
CA PHE A 191 17.37 3.83 24.53
C PHE A 191 18.24 2.66 24.04
N SER A 192 19.53 2.70 24.34
CA SER A 192 20.48 1.64 23.95
C SER A 192 20.02 0.29 24.48
N SER A 193 19.59 0.17 25.73
CA SER A 193 19.11 -1.12 26.27
C SER A 193 17.87 -1.68 25.54
N SER A 194 17.02 -0.82 24.97
CA SER A 194 15.74 -1.23 24.36
C SER A 194 15.87 -1.60 22.88
N VAL A 195 16.78 -0.97 22.15
CA VAL A 195 16.91 -1.10 20.68
C VAL A 195 17.15 -2.55 20.20
N PRO A 196 17.99 -3.40 20.83
CA PRO A 196 18.25 -4.75 20.31
C PRO A 196 16.99 -5.61 20.16
N GLY A 197 16.08 -5.57 21.14
CA GLY A 197 14.81 -6.31 21.06
C GLY A 197 13.90 -5.79 19.95
N ILE A 198 13.82 -4.47 19.79
CA ILE A 198 13.04 -3.83 18.72
C ILE A 198 13.61 -4.20 17.34
N VAL A 199 14.92 -4.14 17.17
CA VAL A 199 15.62 -4.51 15.94
C VAL A 199 15.48 -6.00 15.63
N ALA A 200 15.50 -6.87 16.65
CA ALA A 200 15.25 -8.29 16.46
C ALA A 200 13.83 -8.57 15.93
N ILE A 201 12.80 -7.91 16.49
CA ILE A 201 11.42 -8.00 15.99
C ILE A 201 11.32 -7.44 14.57
N LEU A 202 11.97 -6.32 14.29
CA LEU A 202 12.02 -5.70 12.96
C LEU A 202 12.65 -6.64 11.91
N GLY A 203 13.78 -7.26 12.27
CA GLY A 203 14.51 -8.20 11.42
C GLY A 203 13.71 -9.48 11.17
N ALA A 204 13.14 -10.08 12.22
CA ALA A 204 12.34 -11.31 12.09
C ALA A 204 11.08 -11.08 11.25
N SER A 205 10.33 -10.01 11.53
CA SER A 205 9.14 -9.65 10.74
C SER A 205 9.51 -9.31 9.29
N GLY A 206 10.61 -8.58 9.08
CA GLY A 206 11.12 -8.24 7.74
C GLY A 206 11.54 -9.48 6.95
N LEU A 207 12.19 -10.46 7.61
CA LEU A 207 12.58 -11.72 7.00
C LEU A 207 11.36 -12.55 6.58
N VAL A 208 10.36 -12.68 7.46
CA VAL A 208 9.09 -13.35 7.14
C VAL A 208 8.45 -12.72 5.91
N LEU A 209 8.36 -11.39 5.87
CA LEU A 209 7.81 -10.67 4.72
C LEU A 209 8.64 -10.89 3.45
N ALA A 210 9.96 -10.81 3.53
CA ALA A 210 10.84 -11.02 2.36
C ALA A 210 10.68 -12.42 1.78
N VAL A 211 10.71 -13.45 2.62
CA VAL A 211 10.55 -14.86 2.21
C VAL A 211 9.20 -15.07 1.53
N VAL A 212 8.11 -14.58 2.13
CA VAL A 212 6.75 -14.75 1.57
C VAL A 212 6.58 -14.00 0.25
N GLN A 213 7.10 -12.78 0.12
CA GLN A 213 6.87 -11.93 -1.05
C GLN A 213 7.73 -12.34 -2.25
N VAL A 214 8.99 -12.71 -2.02
CA VAL A 214 9.96 -13.02 -3.09
C VAL A 214 9.83 -14.46 -3.57
N ARG A 215 9.55 -15.42 -2.66
CA ARG A 215 9.46 -16.87 -2.88
C ARG A 215 10.74 -17.57 -3.40
N THR A 216 11.44 -17.01 -4.37
CA THR A 216 12.66 -17.61 -4.97
C THR A 216 13.83 -16.64 -4.93
N VAL A 217 15.02 -17.13 -4.58
CA VAL A 217 16.22 -16.28 -4.44
C VAL A 217 16.55 -15.55 -5.74
N SER A 218 16.36 -16.19 -6.90
CA SER A 218 16.59 -15.56 -8.21
C SER A 218 15.71 -14.33 -8.45
N ALA A 219 14.49 -14.30 -7.91
CA ALA A 219 13.60 -13.16 -8.06
C ALA A 219 14.14 -11.88 -7.40
N LEU A 220 15.17 -11.96 -6.54
CA LEU A 220 15.85 -10.80 -5.97
C LEU A 220 16.56 -9.95 -7.02
N TRP A 221 17.10 -10.54 -8.09
CA TRP A 221 17.82 -9.79 -9.13
C TRP A 221 17.16 -9.87 -10.50
N THR A 222 16.17 -10.76 -10.70
CA THR A 222 15.44 -10.85 -11.98
C THR A 222 14.14 -10.05 -12.01
N THR A 223 13.72 -9.44 -10.89
CA THR A 223 12.48 -8.65 -10.82
C THR A 223 12.74 -7.26 -10.26
N ASP A 224 12.00 -6.26 -10.75
CA ASP A 224 12.10 -4.88 -10.25
C ASP A 224 11.81 -4.80 -8.74
N TYR A 225 10.84 -5.58 -8.27
CA TYR A 225 10.53 -5.69 -6.84
C TYR A 225 11.73 -6.18 -6.03
N GLY A 226 12.42 -7.21 -6.53
CA GLY A 226 13.62 -7.77 -5.93
C GLY A 226 14.77 -6.76 -5.88
N VAL A 227 14.99 -6.01 -6.96
CA VAL A 227 16.02 -4.96 -7.01
C VAL A 227 15.72 -3.85 -5.99
N VAL A 228 14.46 -3.40 -5.91
CA VAL A 228 14.04 -2.42 -4.90
C VAL A 228 14.24 -2.98 -3.47
N LEU A 229 13.97 -4.26 -3.25
CA LEU A 229 14.23 -4.93 -1.96
C LEU A 229 15.74 -4.99 -1.65
N LEU A 230 16.60 -5.27 -2.63
CA LEU A 230 18.06 -5.28 -2.44
C LEU A 230 18.58 -3.89 -2.07
N VAL A 231 18.10 -2.83 -2.73
CA VAL A 231 18.43 -1.44 -2.37
C VAL A 231 17.98 -1.15 -0.93
N LYS A 232 16.75 -1.54 -0.55
CA LYS A 232 16.26 -1.41 0.83
C LYS A 232 17.16 -2.15 1.81
N LEU A 233 17.58 -3.37 1.51
CA LEU A 233 18.45 -4.17 2.37
C LEU A 233 19.83 -3.53 2.53
N ALA A 234 20.43 -3.01 1.45
CA ALA A 234 21.71 -2.30 1.52
C ALA A 234 21.63 -1.06 2.42
N LEU A 235 20.55 -0.28 2.31
CA LEU A 235 20.30 0.86 3.20
C LEU A 235 20.12 0.43 4.66
N VAL A 236 19.31 -0.62 4.92
CA VAL A 236 19.09 -1.14 6.28
C VAL A 236 20.37 -1.68 6.89
N ILE A 237 21.19 -2.42 6.14
CA ILE A 237 22.50 -2.90 6.60
C ILE A 237 23.41 -1.72 6.96
N SER A 238 23.40 -0.65 6.17
CA SER A 238 24.17 0.56 6.44
C SER A 238 23.72 1.23 7.75
N ILE A 239 22.41 1.34 7.99
CA ILE A 239 21.85 1.87 9.25
C ILE A 239 22.24 0.97 10.42
N LEU A 240 22.11 -0.36 10.28
CA LEU A 240 22.46 -1.31 11.35
C LEU A 240 23.95 -1.27 11.68
N PHE A 241 24.82 -1.10 10.69
CA PHE A 241 26.25 -0.90 10.91
C PHE A 241 26.53 0.36 11.72
N LEU A 242 25.92 1.50 11.35
CA LEU A 242 26.02 2.74 12.13
C LEU A 242 25.46 2.58 13.55
N ALA A 243 24.31 1.93 13.70
CA ALA A 243 23.70 1.68 15.01
C ALA A 243 24.59 0.78 15.89
N LEU A 244 25.25 -0.21 15.29
CA LEU A 244 26.24 -1.06 15.97
C LEU A 244 27.44 -0.25 16.44
N VAL A 245 27.97 0.62 15.56
CA VAL A 245 29.08 1.52 15.89
C VAL A 245 28.70 2.45 17.04
N ASN A 246 27.51 3.02 16.97
CA ASN A 246 26.95 3.93 17.95
C ASN A 246 26.78 3.26 19.32
N ARG A 247 26.31 2.00 19.33
CA ARG A 247 26.10 1.23 20.55
C ARG A 247 27.41 0.86 21.24
N TYR A 248 28.36 0.29 20.52
CA TYR A 248 29.53 -0.34 21.13
C TYR A 248 30.72 0.61 21.34
N TRP A 249 30.84 1.66 20.54
CA TRP A 249 31.97 2.61 20.67
C TRP A 249 31.53 3.99 21.14
N LEU A 250 30.46 4.57 20.58
CA LEU A 250 30.11 5.96 20.89
C LEU A 250 29.30 6.12 22.17
N THR A 251 28.39 5.18 22.47
CA THR A 251 27.49 5.29 23.62
C THR A 251 28.26 5.29 24.94
N GLU A 252 29.20 4.36 25.14
CA GLU A 252 30.04 4.32 26.36
C GLU A 252 30.90 5.59 26.49
N ALA A 253 31.46 6.09 25.39
CA ALA A 253 32.24 7.32 25.40
C ALA A 253 31.39 8.57 25.74
N VAL A 254 30.15 8.66 25.21
CA VAL A 254 29.20 9.72 25.54
C VAL A 254 28.80 9.67 27.01
N ILE A 255 28.58 8.46 27.53
CA ILE A 255 28.27 8.24 28.94
C ILE A 255 29.42 8.68 29.85
N ALA A 256 30.67 8.54 29.39
CA ALA A 256 31.87 9.03 30.05
C ALA A 256 32.13 10.54 29.84
N ASP A 257 31.13 11.29 29.36
CA ASP A 257 31.16 12.74 29.12
C ASP A 257 32.15 13.21 28.03
N ASP A 258 32.47 12.33 27.06
CA ASP A 258 33.28 12.72 25.90
C ASP A 258 32.45 13.54 24.88
N ARG A 259 32.65 14.86 24.91
CA ARG A 259 32.01 15.81 23.98
C ARG A 259 32.31 15.55 22.51
N ARG A 260 33.48 14.99 22.17
CA ARG A 260 33.80 14.60 20.80
C ARG A 260 32.90 13.43 20.40
N ALA A 261 32.81 12.40 21.25
CA ALA A 261 31.93 11.25 21.02
C ALA A 261 30.46 11.66 20.87
N THR A 262 29.97 12.61 21.70
CA THR A 262 28.61 13.18 21.57
C THR A 262 28.35 13.79 20.18
N ARG A 263 29.30 14.58 19.66
CA ARG A 263 29.17 15.17 18.31
C ARG A 263 29.18 14.10 17.21
N TRP A 264 29.97 13.03 17.35
CA TRP A 264 29.97 11.93 16.40
C TRP A 264 28.68 11.11 16.46
N LEU A 265 28.15 10.87 17.66
CA LEU A 265 26.89 10.16 17.85
C LEU A 265 25.72 10.94 17.25
N ILE A 266 25.66 12.26 17.47
CA ILE A 266 24.65 13.13 16.84
C ILE A 266 24.73 13.06 15.31
N ARG A 267 25.92 13.14 14.73
CA ARG A 267 26.10 13.03 13.26
C ARG A 267 25.69 11.66 12.74
N SER A 268 26.13 10.59 13.38
CA SER A 268 25.80 9.22 13.02
C SER A 268 24.29 8.97 13.07
N ALA A 269 23.62 9.36 14.16
CA ALA A 269 22.17 9.27 14.30
C ALA A 269 21.43 10.15 13.28
N SER A 270 21.97 11.33 12.93
CA SER A 270 21.42 12.15 11.84
C SER A 270 21.54 11.45 10.48
N THR A 271 22.66 10.77 10.21
CA THR A 271 22.84 9.94 9.02
C THR A 271 21.86 8.76 9.01
N GLU A 272 21.61 8.12 10.15
CA GLU A 272 20.58 7.07 10.27
C GLU A 272 19.18 7.59 9.92
N ILE A 273 18.81 8.80 10.36
CA ILE A 273 17.52 9.44 10.00
C ILE A 273 17.42 9.66 8.48
N VAL A 274 18.49 10.14 7.84
CA VAL A 274 18.52 10.37 6.38
C VAL A 274 18.39 9.03 5.64
N LEU A 275 19.17 8.03 6.01
CA LEU A 275 19.10 6.69 5.41
C LEU A 275 17.74 6.04 5.63
N GLY A 276 17.15 6.19 6.82
CA GLY A 276 15.79 5.71 7.11
C GLY A 276 14.74 6.41 6.27
N SER A 277 14.86 7.72 6.05
CA SER A 277 13.99 8.47 5.15
C SER A 277 14.13 7.97 3.70
N LEU A 278 15.35 7.66 3.26
CA LEU A 278 15.61 7.03 1.96
C LEU A 278 14.96 5.64 1.85
N VAL A 279 15.00 4.83 2.92
CA VAL A 279 14.27 3.56 2.96
C VAL A 279 12.77 3.78 2.71
N ILE A 280 12.15 4.78 3.36
CA ILE A 280 10.73 5.10 3.14
C ILE A 280 10.47 5.60 1.70
N ALA A 281 11.36 6.41 1.13
CA ALA A 281 11.27 6.86 -0.25
C ALA A 281 11.28 5.68 -1.25
N VAL A 282 12.20 4.73 -1.03
CA VAL A 282 12.32 3.49 -1.81
C VAL A 282 11.08 2.60 -1.66
N LEU A 283 10.50 2.50 -0.45
CA LEU A 283 9.24 1.78 -0.23
C LEU A 283 8.09 2.31 -1.08
N GLY A 284 8.06 3.62 -1.35
CA GLY A 284 7.05 4.23 -2.22
C GLY A 284 7.09 3.70 -3.66
N LEU A 285 8.24 3.18 -4.12
CA LEU A 285 8.39 2.60 -5.46
C LEU A 285 7.67 1.25 -5.62
N TRP A 286 7.42 0.52 -4.52
CA TRP A 286 6.71 -0.77 -4.58
C TRP A 286 5.27 -0.67 -5.08
N ARG A 287 4.70 0.53 -5.14
CA ARG A 287 3.45 0.76 -5.85
C ARG A 287 3.55 0.44 -7.36
N PHE A 288 4.72 0.66 -7.95
CA PHE A 288 4.97 0.48 -9.39
C PHE A 288 5.61 -0.87 -9.72
N THR A 289 6.11 -1.59 -8.71
CA THR A 289 6.76 -2.90 -8.87
C THR A 289 5.98 -3.96 -8.09
N PRO A 290 4.94 -4.60 -8.67
CA PRO A 290 4.18 -5.62 -7.96
C PRO A 290 5.09 -6.78 -7.51
N PRO A 291 4.83 -7.42 -6.34
CA PRO A 291 5.70 -8.47 -5.83
C PRO A 291 5.68 -9.71 -6.74
N PRO A 292 6.79 -10.46 -6.88
CA PRO A 292 6.89 -11.60 -7.79
C PRO A 292 5.81 -12.64 -7.56
N ARG A 293 5.43 -12.91 -6.30
CA ARG A 293 4.32 -13.82 -6.00
C ARG A 293 2.97 -13.39 -6.59
N ALA A 294 2.74 -12.08 -6.75
CA ALA A 294 1.50 -11.58 -7.35
C ALA A 294 1.55 -11.73 -8.88
N LEU A 295 2.75 -11.77 -9.46
CA LEU A 295 2.97 -12.12 -10.88
C LEU A 295 2.84 -13.63 -11.11
N LEU A 296 3.21 -14.47 -10.15
CA LEU A 296 2.96 -15.91 -10.19
C LEU A 296 1.47 -16.26 -10.03
N LEU A 297 0.69 -15.36 -9.43
CA LEU A 297 -0.78 -15.41 -9.39
C LEU A 297 -1.41 -14.57 -10.52
N ALA A 298 -0.60 -13.91 -11.34
CA ALA A 298 -1.08 -13.21 -12.53
C ALA A 298 -1.46 -14.26 -13.59
N PRO A 299 -2.45 -13.97 -14.43
CA PRO A 299 -3.39 -14.96 -14.96
C PRO A 299 -2.82 -15.87 -16.05
N SER A 300 -2.03 -16.88 -15.71
CA SER A 300 -2.07 -18.14 -16.45
C SER A 300 -3.17 -19.07 -15.91
N ASP A 301 -3.58 -18.89 -14.64
CA ASP A 301 -4.55 -19.76 -13.92
C ASP A 301 -5.71 -19.01 -13.24
N VAL A 302 -6.11 -17.82 -13.72
CA VAL A 302 -7.35 -17.18 -13.23
C VAL A 302 -8.53 -18.09 -13.52
N ALA A 303 -9.40 -18.32 -12.53
CA ALA A 303 -10.69 -19.00 -12.73
C ALA A 303 -11.33 -18.48 -14.02
N VAL A 304 -11.41 -19.33 -15.05
CA VAL A 304 -11.99 -18.96 -16.34
C VAL A 304 -13.40 -19.48 -16.33
N GLN A 305 -14.40 -18.58 -16.35
CA GLN A 305 -15.73 -19.01 -16.73
C GLN A 305 -15.82 -18.96 -18.25
N TYR A 306 -15.97 -20.12 -18.87
CA TYR A 306 -16.20 -20.25 -20.30
C TYR A 306 -17.57 -20.86 -20.54
N THR A 307 -18.26 -20.38 -21.57
CA THR A 307 -19.55 -20.91 -22.00
C THR A 307 -19.60 -20.89 -23.52
N LYS A 308 -20.18 -21.94 -24.11
CA LYS A 308 -20.43 -21.99 -25.54
C LYS A 308 -21.91 -21.69 -25.75
N ILE A 309 -22.18 -20.60 -26.43
CA ILE A 309 -23.54 -20.13 -26.68
C ILE A 309 -23.88 -20.27 -28.15
N SER A 310 -25.14 -20.60 -28.43
CA SER A 310 -25.63 -20.74 -29.80
C SER A 310 -27.07 -20.27 -29.94
N LYS A 311 -27.35 -19.55 -31.02
CA LYS A 311 -28.69 -19.11 -31.41
C LYS A 311 -28.73 -18.92 -32.93
N ASP A 312 -29.83 -19.30 -33.57
CA ASP A 312 -30.07 -19.08 -35.01
C ASP A 312 -28.94 -19.59 -35.92
N GLY A 313 -28.36 -20.74 -35.57
CA GLY A 313 -27.25 -21.37 -36.30
C GLY A 313 -25.89 -20.70 -36.09
N VAL A 314 -25.83 -19.62 -35.30
CA VAL A 314 -24.59 -18.94 -34.90
C VAL A 314 -24.17 -19.45 -33.53
N SER A 315 -22.88 -19.74 -33.35
CA SER A 315 -22.32 -20.10 -32.06
C SER A 315 -21.04 -19.33 -31.79
N ALA A 316 -20.74 -19.06 -30.52
CA ALA A 316 -19.51 -18.43 -30.07
C ALA A 316 -19.13 -18.98 -28.70
N THR A 317 -17.84 -18.95 -28.39
CA THR A 317 -17.32 -19.24 -27.06
C THR A 317 -17.06 -17.92 -26.35
N LEU A 318 -17.72 -17.70 -25.23
CA LEU A 318 -17.47 -16.57 -24.34
C LEU A 318 -16.54 -16.98 -23.22
N THR A 319 -15.69 -16.07 -22.79
CA THR A 319 -14.75 -16.29 -21.70
C THR A 319 -14.62 -15.03 -20.84
N ALA A 320 -14.89 -15.16 -19.54
CA ALA A 320 -14.80 -14.09 -18.55
C ALA A 320 -13.52 -14.23 -17.70
N LYS A 321 -12.73 -13.15 -17.59
CA LYS A 321 -11.43 -13.15 -16.90
C LYS A 321 -11.14 -11.82 -16.16
N PRO A 322 -10.88 -11.85 -14.83
CA PRO A 322 -11.39 -12.82 -13.86
C PRO A 322 -12.90 -12.65 -13.64
N PRO A 323 -13.69 -13.72 -13.42
CA PRO A 323 -15.11 -13.66 -13.10
C PRO A 323 -15.32 -13.31 -11.62
N VAL A 324 -14.76 -12.19 -11.18
CA VAL A 324 -14.89 -11.66 -9.81
C VAL A 324 -15.29 -10.19 -9.85
N VAL A 325 -15.85 -9.69 -8.75
CA VAL A 325 -16.16 -8.25 -8.58
C VAL A 325 -14.92 -7.40 -8.85
N GLY A 326 -15.09 -6.34 -9.64
CA GLY A 326 -14.00 -5.47 -10.09
C GLY A 326 -13.77 -5.51 -11.61
N PRO A 327 -12.53 -5.24 -12.08
CA PRO A 327 -12.20 -5.24 -13.49
C PRO A 327 -12.41 -6.62 -14.12
N LEU A 328 -13.14 -6.63 -15.24
CA LEU A 328 -13.49 -7.83 -16.00
C LEU A 328 -13.13 -7.64 -17.47
N ARG A 329 -12.53 -8.66 -18.07
CA ARG A 329 -12.38 -8.81 -19.52
C ARG A 329 -13.30 -9.92 -20.01
N ILE A 330 -14.00 -9.64 -21.10
CA ILE A 330 -14.75 -10.65 -21.86
C ILE A 330 -14.02 -10.93 -23.17
N GLU A 331 -13.79 -12.20 -23.46
CA GLU A 331 -13.25 -12.66 -24.73
C GLU A 331 -14.34 -13.43 -25.48
N VAL A 332 -14.49 -13.14 -26.77
CA VAL A 332 -15.39 -13.85 -27.69
C VAL A 332 -14.55 -14.53 -28.75
N SER A 333 -14.65 -15.85 -28.86
CA SER A 333 -13.84 -16.66 -29.76
C SER A 333 -14.67 -17.77 -30.41
N GLU A 334 -14.06 -18.52 -31.33
CA GLU A 334 -14.68 -19.66 -32.00
C GLU A 334 -16.06 -19.38 -32.63
N ILE A 335 -16.23 -18.20 -33.21
CA ILE A 335 -17.48 -17.78 -33.83
C ILE A 335 -17.73 -18.65 -35.08
N ARG A 336 -18.83 -19.39 -35.08
CA ARG A 336 -19.23 -20.28 -36.17
C ARG A 336 -20.67 -20.03 -36.61
N ILE A 337 -20.95 -20.19 -37.91
CA ILE A 337 -22.30 -20.15 -38.50
C ILE A 337 -22.49 -21.42 -39.30
N GLY A 338 -23.51 -22.23 -38.99
CA GLY A 338 -23.74 -23.51 -39.68
C GLY A 338 -22.57 -24.50 -39.57
N GLY A 339 -21.70 -24.33 -38.56
CA GLY A 339 -20.50 -25.14 -38.35
C GLY A 339 -19.21 -24.54 -38.92
N GLU A 340 -19.29 -23.58 -39.83
CA GLU A 340 -18.11 -22.93 -40.43
C GLU A 340 -17.66 -21.72 -39.61
N ARG A 341 -16.35 -21.46 -39.55
CA ARG A 341 -15.79 -20.30 -38.84
C ARG A 341 -16.06 -19.02 -39.63
N VAL A 342 -16.56 -17.98 -38.95
CA VAL A 342 -16.90 -16.69 -39.57
C VAL A 342 -16.29 -15.54 -38.78
N LYS A 343 -15.82 -14.52 -39.50
CA LYS A 343 -15.36 -13.25 -38.92
C LYS A 343 -16.49 -12.22 -39.01
N PRO A 344 -17.15 -11.83 -37.90
CA PRO A 344 -18.13 -10.75 -37.92
C PRO A 344 -17.47 -9.40 -38.22
N LEU A 345 -18.27 -8.47 -38.76
CA LEU A 345 -17.90 -7.07 -39.01
C LEU A 345 -17.64 -6.32 -37.70
N SER A 346 -18.46 -6.57 -36.68
CA SER A 346 -18.26 -6.03 -35.33
C SER A 346 -18.87 -6.94 -34.27
N VAL A 347 -18.37 -6.81 -33.05
CA VAL A 347 -18.83 -7.56 -31.87
C VAL A 347 -19.11 -6.56 -30.76
N LYS A 348 -20.36 -6.50 -30.32
CA LYS A 348 -20.80 -5.64 -29.22
C LYS A 348 -21.14 -6.50 -28.02
N ILE A 349 -20.58 -6.18 -26.86
CA ILE A 349 -20.76 -6.91 -25.60
C ILE A 349 -21.51 -6.01 -24.62
N GLU A 350 -22.58 -6.53 -24.05
CA GLU A 350 -23.39 -5.86 -23.05
C GLU A 350 -23.48 -6.71 -21.78
N LEU A 351 -23.34 -6.09 -20.61
CA LEU A 351 -23.46 -6.73 -19.30
C LEU A 351 -24.46 -5.97 -18.44
N ASP A 352 -25.47 -6.64 -17.93
CA ASP A 352 -26.49 -6.07 -17.06
C ASP A 352 -26.89 -7.00 -15.92
N LYS A 353 -27.39 -6.41 -14.83
CA LYS A 353 -27.95 -7.11 -13.67
C LYS A 353 -29.34 -6.54 -13.39
N PRO A 354 -30.37 -6.96 -14.15
CA PRO A 354 -31.71 -6.37 -14.07
C PRO A 354 -32.34 -6.42 -12.68
N SER A 355 -32.07 -7.47 -11.91
CA SER A 355 -32.57 -7.64 -10.54
C SER A 355 -32.13 -6.53 -9.57
N TYR A 356 -31.10 -5.77 -9.93
CA TYR A 356 -30.59 -4.63 -9.16
C TYR A 356 -30.62 -3.31 -9.95
N GLY A 357 -31.18 -3.30 -11.16
CA GLY A 357 -31.22 -2.12 -12.04
C GLY A 357 -29.84 -1.60 -12.46
N ILE A 358 -28.83 -2.46 -12.54
CA ILE A 358 -27.45 -2.07 -12.90
C ILE A 358 -27.14 -2.46 -14.35
N GLY A 359 -26.53 -1.55 -15.10
CA GLY A 359 -26.22 -1.71 -16.52
C GLY A 359 -27.32 -1.14 -17.42
N PRO A 360 -27.25 -1.38 -18.74
CA PRO A 360 -26.22 -2.18 -19.41
C PRO A 360 -24.87 -1.46 -19.49
N PHE A 361 -23.81 -2.16 -19.12
CA PHE A 361 -22.45 -1.77 -19.49
C PHE A 361 -22.19 -2.26 -20.90
N VAL A 362 -21.90 -1.34 -21.81
CA VAL A 362 -21.73 -1.65 -23.23
C VAL A 362 -20.28 -1.41 -23.64
N ARG A 363 -19.68 -2.39 -24.33
CA ARG A 363 -18.36 -2.25 -24.96
C ARG A 363 -18.38 -2.83 -26.36
N GLU A 364 -17.71 -2.14 -27.27
CA GLU A 364 -17.37 -2.68 -28.57
C GLU A 364 -16.06 -3.46 -28.45
N ALA A 365 -16.05 -4.71 -28.91
CA ALA A 365 -14.92 -5.59 -28.74
C ALA A 365 -13.84 -5.30 -29.79
N ARG A 366 -12.59 -5.24 -29.35
CA ARG A 366 -11.44 -5.05 -30.24
C ARG A 366 -10.99 -6.40 -30.78
N GLN A 367 -10.82 -6.51 -32.09
CA GLN A 367 -10.28 -7.72 -32.69
C GLN A 367 -8.77 -7.86 -32.41
N GLN A 368 -8.36 -9.03 -31.93
CA GLN A 368 -6.97 -9.45 -31.78
C GLN A 368 -6.81 -10.88 -32.31
N GLY A 369 -6.36 -11.01 -33.56
CA GLY A 369 -6.32 -12.30 -34.24
C GLY A 369 -7.73 -12.86 -34.49
N ASP A 370 -7.99 -14.07 -33.99
CA ASP A 370 -9.30 -14.75 -34.08
C ASP A 370 -10.17 -14.57 -32.81
N VAL A 371 -9.74 -13.71 -31.87
CA VAL A 371 -10.44 -13.41 -30.63
C VAL A 371 -10.88 -11.95 -30.62
N TYR A 372 -12.08 -11.68 -30.11
CA TYR A 372 -12.62 -10.34 -29.91
C TYR A 372 -12.64 -10.01 -28.41
N LEU A 373 -11.98 -8.92 -28.02
CA LEU A 373 -11.75 -8.55 -26.62
C LEU A 373 -12.62 -7.36 -26.20
N GLY A 374 -13.52 -7.60 -25.23
CA GLY A 374 -14.25 -6.58 -24.50
C GLY A 374 -13.50 -6.19 -23.23
N ASP A 375 -12.69 -5.15 -23.31
CA ASP A 375 -11.95 -4.57 -22.18
C ASP A 375 -12.73 -3.46 -21.45
N GLY A 376 -12.32 -3.16 -20.22
CA GLY A 376 -12.78 -1.98 -19.48
C GLY A 376 -14.17 -2.11 -18.85
N PHE A 377 -14.61 -3.33 -18.56
CA PHE A 377 -15.73 -3.56 -17.66
C PHE A 377 -15.24 -3.51 -16.20
N VAL A 378 -16.03 -2.89 -15.33
CA VAL A 378 -15.81 -2.90 -13.88
C VAL A 378 -17.15 -3.21 -13.23
N LEU A 379 -17.28 -4.42 -12.69
CA LEU A 379 -18.53 -4.88 -12.11
C LEU A 379 -18.59 -4.54 -10.61
N PRO A 380 -19.66 -3.88 -10.14
CA PRO A 380 -19.75 -3.44 -8.74
C PRO A 380 -20.27 -4.52 -7.77
N LEU A 381 -20.92 -5.57 -8.27
CA LEU A 381 -21.59 -6.59 -7.46
C LEU A 381 -21.31 -8.01 -7.95
N ASP A 382 -21.35 -8.95 -7.02
CA ASP A 382 -21.26 -10.39 -7.26
C ASP A 382 -22.61 -11.03 -7.69
N GLY A 383 -22.58 -12.33 -7.92
CA GLY A 383 -23.69 -13.18 -8.36
C GLY A 383 -23.93 -13.12 -9.87
N PHE A 384 -25.16 -13.45 -10.28
CA PHE A 384 -25.51 -13.60 -11.70
C PHE A 384 -25.58 -12.26 -12.45
N TRP A 385 -24.91 -12.20 -13.60
CA TRP A 385 -24.95 -11.12 -14.58
C TRP A 385 -25.39 -11.67 -15.93
N ILE A 386 -26.26 -10.94 -16.62
CA ILE A 386 -26.66 -11.29 -17.98
C ILE A 386 -25.62 -10.69 -18.94
N ILE A 387 -25.14 -11.52 -19.85
CA ILE A 387 -24.26 -11.10 -20.94
C ILE A 387 -25.01 -11.21 -22.28
N ARG A 388 -24.95 -10.16 -23.09
CA ARG A 388 -25.45 -10.15 -24.47
C ARG A 388 -24.32 -9.82 -25.41
N VAL A 389 -24.07 -10.71 -26.36
CA VAL A 389 -23.08 -10.52 -27.41
C VAL A 389 -23.79 -10.40 -28.74
N THR A 390 -23.79 -9.21 -29.30
CA THR A 390 -24.35 -8.92 -30.62
C THR A 390 -23.25 -8.99 -31.66
N LEU A 391 -23.36 -9.97 -32.54
CA LEU A 391 -22.47 -10.22 -33.67
C LEU A 391 -23.08 -9.58 -34.91
N LEU A 392 -22.42 -8.59 -35.49
CA LEU A 392 -22.80 -8.04 -36.79
C LEU A 392 -22.13 -8.89 -37.89
N ILE A 393 -22.93 -9.68 -38.62
CA ILE A 393 -22.41 -10.64 -39.61
C ILE A 393 -22.33 -9.97 -40.98
N THR A 394 -23.38 -9.24 -41.35
CA THR A 394 -23.45 -8.40 -42.57
C THR A 394 -24.16 -7.10 -42.21
N GLU A 395 -24.16 -6.13 -43.12
CA GLU A 395 -24.87 -4.85 -42.93
C GLU A 395 -26.37 -5.00 -42.63
N PHE A 396 -26.96 -6.14 -43.01
CA PHE A 396 -28.39 -6.42 -42.83
C PHE A 396 -28.69 -7.56 -41.84
N ARG A 397 -27.65 -8.20 -41.28
CA ARG A 397 -27.82 -9.36 -40.38
C ARG A 397 -26.94 -9.23 -39.15
N SER A 398 -27.57 -9.10 -38.00
CA SER A 398 -26.95 -9.26 -36.70
C SER A 398 -27.60 -10.40 -35.91
N VAL A 399 -26.85 -11.03 -35.02
CA VAL A 399 -27.35 -12.06 -34.12
C VAL A 399 -26.89 -11.74 -32.70
N THR A 400 -27.84 -11.65 -31.77
CA THR A 400 -27.55 -11.46 -30.35
C THR A 400 -27.64 -12.79 -29.62
N LEU A 401 -26.51 -13.21 -29.08
CA LEU A 401 -26.38 -14.37 -28.21
C LEU A 401 -26.45 -13.90 -26.75
N THR A 402 -27.22 -14.59 -25.92
CA THR A 402 -27.44 -14.21 -24.51
C THR A 402 -27.07 -15.37 -23.60
N ASP A 403 -26.37 -15.08 -22.51
CA ASP A 403 -26.07 -16.05 -21.45
C ASP A 403 -26.01 -15.38 -20.08
N VAL A 404 -25.70 -16.16 -19.05
CA VAL A 404 -25.52 -15.70 -17.67
C VAL A 404 -24.15 -16.10 -17.15
N PHE A 405 -23.42 -15.13 -16.58
CA PHE A 405 -22.18 -15.37 -15.83
C PHE A 405 -22.41 -15.26 -14.34
N ASP A 406 -21.68 -16.09 -13.57
CA ASP A 406 -21.67 -16.03 -12.12
C ASP A 406 -20.39 -15.35 -11.66
N ILE A 407 -20.51 -14.15 -11.14
CA ILE A 407 -19.40 -13.31 -10.74
C ILE A 407 -19.18 -13.51 -9.25
N ALA A 408 -18.06 -14.12 -8.86
CA ALA A 408 -17.79 -14.36 -7.45
C ALA A 408 -17.44 -13.06 -6.72
N LYS A 409 -17.71 -13.03 -5.40
CA LYS A 409 -17.13 -12.00 -4.52
C LYS A 409 -15.61 -12.07 -4.65
N GLY A 410 -14.98 -10.94 -4.94
CA GLY A 410 -13.52 -10.85 -4.86
C GLY A 410 -13.10 -11.32 -3.48
N THR A 411 -12.12 -12.24 -3.41
CA THR A 411 -11.63 -12.76 -2.13
C THR A 411 -11.00 -11.61 -1.35
N SER A 412 -11.81 -11.00 -0.46
CA SER A 412 -11.42 -9.95 0.48
C SER A 412 -10.14 -10.31 1.20
#